data_AF-E7N8V4-F1
#
_entry.id   AF-E7N8V4-F1
#
_cell.length_a   1.000
_cell.length_b   1.000
_cell.length_c   1.000
_cell.angle_alpha   90.00
_cell.angle_beta   90.00
_cell.angle_gamma   90.00
#
_symmetry.space_group_name_H-M   'P 1'
#
loop_
_entity.id
_entity.type
_entity.pdbx_description
1 polymer ?
#
loop_
_entity_poly.entity_id
_entity_poly.type
_entity_poly.pdbx_seq_one_letter_code
_entity_poly.pdbx_strand_id
1 'polypeptide(L)'
;GAAGGSGAGTGAGLEERQGLTDWPRGVPGLGDPDASTIPASVESAGRAGLVVRGYPSLVAASARSADLRILPDATTQLGAHSSGVTALALARTALPTARVTSRWSAQESLILAAGPYRTTEALVEDVQAAAARIVAGRWAASASGCPLAEVRRREVFEALVGVMRDELEDEVYRVAQHAAAALKAAREVDRVVGEHTSLTLLGTLQEVREHAAALVPEGFITATPPEHLAHLERYLRALAIRVEKAASSSSAASQDAALAFQVTQAQEVVDKARAKAASLPADPQHEALLEEARWMVEELRVSLFAQTLGTSRKVSLQRITRLCAQVS
;
A
#
# COMPACT_ATOMS: atom_id res chain seq x y z
N GLY A 1 37.38 20.57 39.24
CA GLY A 1 36.79 20.97 37.95
C GLY A 1 35.92 19.85 37.47
N ALA A 2 34.62 20.10 37.32
CA ALA A 2 33.68 19.16 36.73
C ALA A 2 32.64 19.96 35.93
N ALA A 3 32.52 19.53 34.67
CA ALA A 3 31.70 19.94 33.55
C ALA A 3 30.45 20.80 33.85
N GLY A 4 30.38 21.93 33.15
CA GLY A 4 29.14 22.69 32.95
C GLY A 4 28.21 21.97 32.00
N GLY A 5 27.06 21.51 32.52
CA GLY A 5 25.87 21.28 31.72
C GLY A 5 25.13 22.61 31.56
N SER A 6 25.36 23.33 30.47
CA SER A 6 24.56 24.49 30.11
C SER A 6 23.28 24.00 29.42
N GLY A 7 22.17 24.15 30.13
CA GLY A 7 20.84 23.68 29.73
C GLY A 7 20.39 24.22 28.36
N ALA A 8 19.85 23.31 27.56
CA ALA A 8 19.11 23.65 26.36
C ALA A 8 17.67 24.05 26.74
N GLY A 9 17.37 25.32 26.46
CA GLY A 9 16.06 25.97 26.33
C GLY A 9 14.81 25.28 26.89
N THR A 10 14.23 25.90 27.92
CA THR A 10 12.78 26.00 28.11
C THR A 10 12.14 26.74 26.91
N GLY A 11 12.04 26.07 25.76
CA GLY A 11 11.40 26.57 24.54
C GLY A 11 9.93 26.15 24.48
N ALA A 12 9.07 27.02 23.91
CA ALA A 12 7.68 26.69 23.59
C ALA A 12 7.61 25.32 22.88
N GLY A 13 6.67 24.46 23.31
CA GLY A 13 6.52 23.12 22.75
C GLY A 13 6.32 23.16 21.23
N LEU A 14 6.77 22.12 20.54
CA LEU A 14 6.62 22.00 19.08
C LEU A 14 5.16 22.22 18.68
N GLU A 15 4.91 23.17 17.77
CA GLU A 15 3.57 23.42 17.27
C GLU A 15 3.18 22.45 16.15
N GLU A 16 1.94 21.98 16.18
CA GLU A 16 1.38 21.20 15.07
C GLU A 16 1.02 22.10 13.88
N ARG A 17 1.02 21.52 12.68
CA ARG A 17 0.64 22.18 11.42
C ARG A 17 -0.18 21.23 10.56
N GLN A 18 -1.12 21.77 9.80
CA GLN A 18 -2.00 20.98 8.93
C GLN A 18 -1.83 21.37 7.46
N GLY A 19 -2.10 20.43 6.56
CA GLY A 19 -2.16 20.69 5.12
C GLY A 19 -0.84 21.12 4.50
N LEU A 20 0.28 20.66 5.04
CA LEU A 20 1.60 20.92 4.48
C LEU A 20 1.71 20.26 3.10
N THR A 21 2.28 20.99 2.14
CA THR A 21 2.64 20.52 0.80
C THR A 21 4.14 20.65 0.52
N ASP A 22 4.89 21.10 1.53
CA ASP A 22 6.34 21.14 1.56
C ASP A 22 6.83 20.85 2.97
N TRP A 23 8.13 20.60 3.12
CA TRP A 23 8.81 20.46 4.39
C TRP A 23 8.47 21.63 5.33
N PRO A 24 8.06 21.39 6.60
CA PRO A 24 7.65 22.46 7.49
C PRO A 24 8.83 23.39 7.79
N ARG A 25 8.59 24.71 7.84
CA ARG A 25 9.59 25.74 8.15
C ARG A 25 9.00 26.80 9.06
N GLY A 26 9.84 27.44 9.87
CA GLY A 26 9.41 28.51 10.78
C GLY A 26 8.36 28.08 11.81
N VAL A 27 8.27 26.78 12.10
CA VAL A 27 7.38 26.27 13.13
C VAL A 27 8.11 26.37 14.48
N PRO A 28 7.51 27.01 15.50
CA PRO A 28 8.08 27.03 16.84
C PRO A 28 8.39 25.61 17.33
N GLY A 29 9.60 25.39 17.82
CA GLY A 29 10.07 24.09 18.30
C GLY A 29 10.65 23.17 17.22
N LEU A 30 10.60 23.52 15.92
CA LEU A 30 11.55 22.97 14.95
C LEU A 30 12.92 23.59 15.21
N GLY A 31 13.99 22.87 14.85
CA GLY A 31 15.37 23.35 15.00
C GLY A 31 15.67 24.61 14.19
N ASP A 32 16.95 24.82 13.84
CA ASP A 32 17.38 25.93 12.99
C ASP A 32 16.41 26.17 11.80
N PRO A 33 15.89 27.39 11.57
CA PRO A 33 14.90 27.67 10.52
C PRO A 33 15.34 27.27 9.10
N ASP A 34 16.65 27.24 8.84
CA ASP A 34 17.21 26.90 7.53
C ASP A 34 17.28 25.39 7.32
N ALA A 35 17.68 24.64 8.36
CA ALA A 35 17.76 23.16 8.32
C ALA A 35 16.41 22.48 8.62
N SER A 36 15.57 23.14 9.43
CA SER A 36 14.25 22.73 9.91
C SER A 36 14.17 21.24 10.27
N THR A 37 14.83 20.85 11.36
CA THR A 37 14.86 19.45 11.81
C THR A 37 13.62 19.09 12.64
N ILE A 38 12.91 18.03 12.27
CA ILE A 38 11.83 17.44 13.07
C ILE A 38 12.46 16.52 14.12
N PRO A 39 12.36 16.82 15.43
CA PRO A 39 12.96 15.99 16.46
C PRO A 39 12.30 14.60 16.53
N ALA A 40 13.08 13.57 16.90
CA ALA A 40 12.58 12.20 17.04
C ALA A 40 11.53 12.08 18.17
N SER A 41 11.75 12.81 19.27
CA SER A 41 10.82 12.94 20.38
C SER A 41 10.89 14.33 20.99
N VAL A 42 9.80 14.78 21.59
CA VAL A 42 9.73 15.99 22.43
C VAL A 42 9.20 15.62 23.80
N GLU A 43 9.65 16.32 24.83
CA GLU A 43 9.15 16.17 26.19
C GLU A 43 8.37 17.43 26.58
N SER A 44 7.21 17.26 27.18
CA SER A 44 6.36 18.35 27.66
C SER A 44 5.93 18.09 29.09
N ALA A 45 5.77 19.16 29.87
CA ALA A 45 5.24 19.07 31.23
C ALA A 45 3.72 18.79 31.17
N GLY A 46 3.34 17.58 31.54
CA GLY A 46 1.95 17.15 31.70
C GLY A 46 1.30 17.70 32.96
N ARG A 47 0.00 17.40 33.12
CA ARG A 47 -0.75 17.73 34.34
C ARG A 47 -0.08 17.07 35.56
N ALA A 48 -0.04 17.78 36.68
CA ALA A 48 0.58 17.33 37.94
C ALA A 48 2.11 17.11 37.89
N GLY A 49 2.82 17.69 36.92
CA GLY A 49 4.30 17.66 36.87
C GLY A 49 4.89 16.37 36.28
N LEU A 50 4.07 15.51 35.69
CA LEU A 50 4.53 14.33 34.96
C LEU A 50 5.10 14.74 33.59
N VAL A 51 6.30 14.26 33.24
CA VAL A 51 6.87 14.48 31.91
C VAL A 51 6.18 13.54 30.92
N VAL A 52 5.57 14.10 29.88
CA VAL A 52 4.95 13.35 28.78
C VAL A 52 5.86 13.43 27.57
N ARG A 53 6.24 12.26 27.03
CA ARG A 53 6.99 12.16 25.78
C ARG A 53 6.03 12.05 24.61
N GLY A 54 6.27 12.84 23.57
CA GLY A 54 5.56 12.80 22.30
C GLY A 54 6.52 12.58 21.13
N TYR A 55 5.97 12.12 20.02
CA TYR A 55 6.71 11.65 18.84
C TYR A 55 6.29 12.46 17.59
N PRO A 56 6.95 13.59 17.32
CA PRO A 56 6.65 14.42 16.16
C PRO A 56 6.74 13.63 14.86
N SER A 57 5.73 13.77 14.01
CA SER A 57 5.55 12.95 12.83
C SER A 57 4.89 13.75 11.73
N LEU A 58 5.30 13.50 10.48
CA LEU A 58 4.55 13.91 9.31
C LEU A 58 3.48 12.85 9.11
N VAL A 59 2.21 13.19 9.19
CA VAL A 59 1.09 12.26 9.02
C VAL A 59 0.40 12.58 7.71
N ALA A 60 0.36 11.64 6.76
CA ALA A 60 -0.31 11.86 5.49
C ALA A 60 -1.78 12.28 5.70
N ALA A 61 -2.16 13.44 5.17
CA ALA A 61 -3.51 13.98 5.20
C ALA A 61 -4.25 13.72 3.88
N SER A 62 -3.50 13.60 2.78
CA SER A 62 -3.94 13.12 1.48
C SER A 62 -2.75 12.46 0.76
N ALA A 63 -2.92 12.03 -0.49
CA ALA A 63 -1.79 11.58 -1.31
C ALA A 63 -0.70 12.65 -1.49
N ARG A 64 -1.06 13.93 -1.39
CA ARG A 64 -0.19 15.08 -1.70
C ARG A 64 -0.14 16.13 -0.59
N SER A 65 -0.43 15.73 0.63
CA SER A 65 -0.28 16.61 1.80
C SER A 65 -0.06 15.81 3.07
N ALA A 66 0.58 16.45 4.05
CA ALA A 66 0.76 15.89 5.38
C ALA A 66 0.51 16.93 6.45
N ASP A 67 0.22 16.47 7.66
CA ASP A 67 0.18 17.28 8.87
C ASP A 67 1.44 17.01 9.69
N LEU A 68 1.99 18.03 10.34
CA LEU A 68 2.97 17.86 11.41
C LEU A 68 2.19 17.68 12.72
N ARG A 69 2.23 16.47 13.29
CA ARG A 69 1.53 16.12 14.54
C ARG A 69 2.45 15.48 15.56
N ILE A 70 2.10 15.55 16.83
CA ILE A 70 2.81 14.87 17.92
C ILE A 70 2.03 13.60 18.27
N LEU A 71 2.57 12.45 17.88
CA LEU A 71 1.95 11.15 18.18
C LEU A 71 2.31 10.67 19.60
N PRO A 72 1.45 9.88 20.24
CA PRO A 72 1.68 9.41 21.61
C PRO A 72 2.64 8.21 21.70
N ASP A 73 2.91 7.54 20.58
CA ASP A 73 3.60 6.26 20.54
C ASP A 73 4.67 6.21 19.43
N ALA A 74 5.82 5.59 19.75
CA ALA A 74 6.97 5.52 18.85
C ALA A 74 6.74 4.57 17.67
N THR A 75 5.98 3.50 17.87
CA THR A 75 5.71 2.48 16.85
C THR A 75 4.82 3.06 15.74
N THR A 76 3.74 3.74 16.13
CA THR A 76 2.84 4.46 15.20
C THR A 76 3.54 5.61 14.47
N GLN A 77 4.53 6.27 15.10
CA GLN A 77 5.36 7.28 14.45
C GLN A 77 6.07 6.76 13.21
N LEU A 78 6.61 5.53 13.23
CA LEU A 78 7.42 5.02 12.12
C LEU A 78 6.63 4.94 10.80
N GLY A 79 5.45 4.30 10.84
CA GLY A 79 4.58 4.14 9.68
C GLY A 79 3.94 5.46 9.23
N ALA A 80 3.44 6.24 10.19
CA ALA A 80 2.83 7.54 9.90
C ALA A 80 3.84 8.50 9.26
N HIS A 81 5.02 8.65 9.86
CA HIS A 81 6.09 9.52 9.38
C HIS A 81 6.53 9.15 7.96
N SER A 82 6.77 7.86 7.70
CA SER A 82 7.16 7.38 6.36
C SER A 82 6.13 7.74 5.28
N SER A 83 4.85 7.58 5.61
CA SER A 83 3.73 7.93 4.72
C SER A 83 3.63 9.43 4.50
N GLY A 84 3.79 10.24 5.56
CA GLY A 84 3.78 11.70 5.45
C GLY A 84 4.96 12.26 4.65
N VAL A 85 6.16 11.72 4.83
CA VAL A 85 7.34 12.08 4.02
C VAL A 85 7.09 11.82 2.53
N THR A 86 6.52 10.65 2.21
CA THR A 86 6.18 10.29 0.82
C THR A 86 5.12 11.23 0.24
N ALA A 87 4.08 11.57 1.03
CA ALA A 87 3.02 12.49 0.60
C ALA A 87 3.54 13.91 0.33
N LEU A 88 4.44 14.43 1.17
CA LEU A 88 5.10 15.72 0.91
C LEU A 88 6.01 15.67 -0.31
N ALA A 89 6.76 14.57 -0.50
CA ALA A 89 7.62 14.42 -1.67
C ALA A 89 6.78 14.41 -2.96
N LEU A 90 5.65 13.70 -2.95
CA LEU A 90 4.71 13.72 -4.07
C LEU A 90 4.07 15.10 -4.26
N ALA A 91 3.72 15.82 -3.20
CA ALA A 91 3.21 17.19 -3.31
C ALA A 91 4.16 18.12 -4.10
N ARG A 92 5.48 17.93 -3.93
CA ARG A 92 6.54 18.70 -4.60
C ARG A 92 6.85 18.26 -6.03
N THR A 93 6.38 17.09 -6.45
CA THR A 93 6.78 16.45 -7.71
C THR A 93 5.60 16.01 -8.58
N ALA A 94 4.36 16.12 -8.07
CA ALA A 94 3.16 15.69 -8.75
C ALA A 94 3.03 16.31 -10.15
N LEU A 95 2.61 15.46 -11.08
CA LEU A 95 2.41 15.79 -12.48
C LEU A 95 1.00 16.33 -12.70
N PRO A 96 0.82 17.32 -13.60
CA PRO A 96 -0.50 17.72 -14.05
C PRO A 96 -1.24 16.53 -14.69
N THR A 97 -2.56 16.43 -14.49
CA THR A 97 -3.39 15.33 -15.03
C THR A 97 -3.16 15.11 -16.52
N ALA A 98 -3.15 16.19 -17.32
CA ALA A 98 -2.91 16.11 -18.76
C ALA A 98 -1.53 15.52 -19.13
N ARG A 99 -0.51 15.72 -18.29
CA ARG A 99 0.83 15.15 -18.53
C ARG A 99 0.84 13.64 -18.34
N VAL A 100 0.04 13.14 -17.39
CA VAL A 100 -0.15 11.70 -17.17
C VAL A 100 -0.97 11.09 -18.30
N THR A 101 -2.13 11.66 -18.60
CA THR A 101 -3.08 11.07 -19.57
C THR A 101 -2.60 11.13 -21.01
N SER A 102 -1.80 12.15 -21.39
CA SER A 102 -1.25 12.29 -22.75
C SER A 102 -0.33 11.15 -23.19
N ARG A 103 0.22 10.36 -22.25
CA ARG A 103 1.05 9.19 -22.55
C ARG A 103 0.26 7.92 -22.80
N TRP A 104 -1.04 7.90 -22.51
CA TRP A 104 -1.86 6.71 -22.71
C TRP A 104 -2.18 6.52 -24.18
N SER A 105 -2.07 5.29 -24.67
CA SER A 105 -2.66 4.89 -25.94
C SER A 105 -4.19 5.04 -25.91
N ALA A 106 -4.83 5.04 -27.08
CA ALA A 106 -6.29 5.04 -27.17
C ALA A 106 -6.92 3.84 -26.45
N GLN A 107 -6.27 2.68 -26.53
CA GLN A 107 -6.73 1.47 -25.85
C GLN A 107 -6.61 1.58 -24.33
N GLU A 108 -5.46 2.04 -23.81
CA GLU A 108 -5.26 2.24 -22.37
C GLU A 108 -6.27 3.24 -21.82
N SER A 109 -6.49 4.36 -22.53
CA SER A 109 -7.49 5.37 -22.15
C SER A 109 -8.89 4.77 -21.97
N LEU A 110 -9.34 3.93 -22.91
CA LEU A 110 -10.65 3.26 -22.83
C LEU A 110 -10.72 2.21 -21.71
N ILE A 111 -9.60 1.52 -21.44
CA ILE A 111 -9.55 0.53 -20.36
C ILE A 111 -9.61 1.22 -19.00
N LEU A 112 -8.77 2.23 -18.81
CA LEU A 112 -8.66 2.99 -17.57
C LEU A 112 -9.95 3.79 -17.27
N ALA A 113 -10.56 4.39 -18.29
CA ALA A 113 -11.79 5.19 -18.13
C ALA A 113 -13.02 4.37 -17.68
N ALA A 114 -13.03 3.06 -17.92
CA ALA A 114 -14.09 2.17 -17.42
C ALA A 114 -13.61 1.27 -16.28
N GLY A 115 -12.58 1.72 -15.54
CA GLY A 115 -12.23 1.18 -14.24
C GLY A 115 -13.18 1.64 -13.12
N PRO A 116 -12.90 1.30 -11.86
CA PRO A 116 -13.79 1.57 -10.73
C PRO A 116 -13.79 3.04 -10.26
N TYR A 117 -12.98 3.92 -10.87
CA TYR A 117 -12.83 5.31 -10.46
C TYR A 117 -13.96 6.19 -10.99
N ARG A 118 -14.47 7.08 -10.15
CA ARG A 118 -15.51 8.04 -10.54
C ARG A 118 -15.03 9.09 -11.55
N THR A 119 -13.76 9.46 -11.48
CA THR A 119 -13.16 10.50 -12.34
C THR A 119 -11.76 10.10 -12.78
N THR A 120 -11.29 10.71 -13.87
CA THR A 120 -9.91 10.52 -14.35
C THR A 120 -8.90 11.09 -13.36
N GLU A 121 -9.25 12.18 -12.68
CA GLU A 121 -8.43 12.80 -11.65
C GLU A 121 -8.20 11.86 -10.46
N ALA A 122 -9.23 11.15 -10.00
CA ALA A 122 -9.11 10.19 -8.91
C ALA A 122 -8.19 9.00 -9.29
N LEU A 123 -8.33 8.48 -10.52
CA LEU A 123 -7.42 7.47 -11.05
C LEU A 123 -5.98 8.00 -11.11
N VAL A 124 -5.77 9.20 -11.63
CA VAL A 124 -4.43 9.81 -11.76
C VAL A 124 -3.81 10.08 -10.40
N GLU A 125 -4.58 10.48 -9.40
CA GLU A 125 -4.11 10.64 -8.03
C GLU A 125 -3.66 9.29 -7.44
N ASP A 126 -4.46 8.23 -7.62
CA ASP A 126 -4.13 6.89 -7.12
C ASP A 126 -2.89 6.29 -7.80
N VAL A 127 -2.76 6.45 -9.12
CA VAL A 127 -1.55 6.06 -9.88
C VAL A 127 -0.32 6.80 -9.36
N GLN A 128 -0.41 8.12 -9.14
CA GLN A 128 0.71 8.91 -8.66
C GLN A 128 1.10 8.57 -7.23
N ALA A 129 0.12 8.31 -6.35
CA ALA A 129 0.38 7.88 -4.98
C ALA A 129 1.13 6.55 -4.91
N ALA A 130 0.71 5.55 -5.70
CA ALA A 130 1.39 4.27 -5.79
C ALA A 130 2.81 4.41 -6.38
N ALA A 131 2.97 5.17 -7.46
CA ALA A 131 4.26 5.44 -8.06
C ALA A 131 5.23 6.14 -7.09
N ALA A 132 4.75 7.13 -6.34
CA ALA A 132 5.55 7.82 -5.33
C ALA A 132 6.02 6.88 -4.23
N ARG A 133 5.16 5.96 -3.76
CA ARG A 133 5.54 4.94 -2.77
C ARG A 133 6.63 4.01 -3.31
N ILE A 134 6.51 3.58 -4.57
CA ILE A 134 7.52 2.73 -5.23
C ILE A 134 8.87 3.45 -5.30
N VAL A 135 8.90 4.69 -5.81
CA VAL A 135 10.13 5.48 -5.94
C VAL A 135 10.74 5.76 -4.56
N ALA A 136 9.93 6.16 -3.57
CA ALA A 136 10.40 6.42 -2.22
C ALA A 136 10.96 5.16 -1.56
N GLY A 137 10.34 4.00 -1.76
CA GLY A 137 10.83 2.70 -1.28
C GLY A 137 12.16 2.31 -1.93
N ARG A 138 12.31 2.48 -3.25
CA ARG A 138 13.58 2.25 -3.95
C ARG A 138 14.69 3.18 -3.45
N TRP A 139 14.38 4.46 -3.27
CA TRP A 139 15.33 5.42 -2.70
C TRP A 139 15.76 4.98 -1.29
N ALA A 140 14.82 4.64 -0.43
CA ALA A 140 15.10 4.21 0.95
C ALA A 140 15.97 2.95 1.04
N ALA A 141 15.85 2.04 0.07
CA ALA A 141 16.67 0.84 -0.04
C ALA A 141 18.02 1.06 -0.77
N SER A 142 18.25 2.25 -1.34
CA SER A 142 19.47 2.57 -2.09
C SER A 142 20.64 2.92 -1.17
N ALA A 143 21.88 2.80 -1.68
CA ALA A 143 23.09 3.12 -0.91
C ALA A 143 23.18 4.58 -0.46
N SER A 144 22.50 5.50 -1.16
CA SER A 144 22.50 6.93 -0.87
C SER A 144 21.23 7.40 -0.14
N GLY A 145 20.28 6.50 0.10
CA GLY A 145 19.04 6.81 0.82
C GLY A 145 19.09 6.41 2.29
N CYS A 146 17.94 6.53 2.95
CA CYS A 146 17.73 6.02 4.30
C CYS A 146 16.27 5.58 4.49
N PRO A 147 15.96 4.81 5.54
CA PRO A 147 14.58 4.48 5.86
C PRO A 147 13.70 5.74 5.96
N LEU A 148 12.52 5.72 5.33
CA LEU A 148 11.64 6.90 5.26
C LEU A 148 11.25 7.44 6.65
N ALA A 149 11.16 6.57 7.66
CA ALA A 149 10.89 6.94 9.05
C ALA A 149 12.00 7.80 9.71
N GLU A 150 13.22 7.76 9.14
CA GLU A 150 14.41 8.48 9.61
C GLU A 150 14.64 9.81 8.87
N VAL A 151 13.80 10.16 7.89
CA VAL A 151 13.89 11.43 7.15
C VAL A 151 13.41 12.58 8.04
N ARG A 152 14.31 13.09 8.89
CA ARG A 152 14.02 14.13 9.89
C ARG A 152 14.55 15.52 9.58
N ARG A 153 15.38 15.64 8.53
CA ARG A 153 16.02 16.89 8.12
C ARG A 153 15.60 17.27 6.72
N ARG A 154 15.47 18.57 6.48
CA ARG A 154 15.07 19.11 5.19
C ARG A 154 16.00 18.67 4.06
N GLU A 155 17.31 18.65 4.28
CA GLU A 155 18.27 18.31 3.22
C GLU A 155 18.11 16.86 2.74
N VAL A 156 17.73 15.95 3.65
CA VAL A 156 17.46 14.55 3.32
C VAL A 156 16.16 14.44 2.53
N PHE A 157 15.13 15.17 2.95
CA PHE A 157 13.88 15.27 2.20
C PHE A 157 14.10 15.82 0.78
N GLU A 158 14.94 16.85 0.63
CA GLU A 158 15.28 17.42 -0.67
C GLU A 158 16.01 16.42 -1.58
N ALA A 159 16.83 15.51 -1.02
CA ALA A 159 17.43 14.42 -1.77
C ALA A 159 16.38 13.42 -2.29
N LEU A 160 15.41 13.03 -1.47
CA LEU A 160 14.26 12.20 -1.90
C LEU A 160 13.44 12.92 -2.99
N VAL A 161 13.16 14.21 -2.83
CA VAL A 161 12.44 15.01 -3.85
C VAL A 161 13.21 15.08 -5.16
N GLY A 162 14.54 15.15 -5.12
CA GLY A 162 15.38 15.09 -6.32
C GLY A 162 15.18 13.79 -7.09
N VAL A 163 15.37 12.64 -6.43
CA VAL A 163 15.15 11.32 -7.04
C VAL A 163 13.72 11.14 -7.52
N MET A 164 12.74 11.60 -6.73
CA MET A 164 11.33 11.52 -7.12
C MET A 164 11.04 12.36 -8.37
N ARG A 165 11.63 13.55 -8.51
CA ARG A 165 11.47 14.36 -9.72
C ARG A 165 12.00 13.66 -10.97
N ASP A 166 13.10 12.93 -10.83
CA ASP A 166 13.76 12.25 -11.94
C ASP A 166 13.05 10.95 -12.36
N GLU A 167 12.48 10.21 -11.39
CA GLU A 167 11.91 8.88 -11.65
C GLU A 167 10.37 8.82 -11.70
N LEU A 168 9.65 9.78 -11.10
CA LEU A 168 8.21 9.65 -10.88
C LEU A 168 7.42 9.51 -12.19
N GLU A 169 7.78 10.25 -13.23
CA GLU A 169 7.02 10.23 -14.49
C GLU A 169 7.04 8.86 -15.18
N ASP A 170 8.20 8.21 -15.21
CA ASP A 170 8.33 6.86 -15.77
C ASP A 170 7.63 5.83 -14.88
N GLU A 171 7.70 5.98 -13.55
CA GLU A 171 7.02 5.08 -12.63
C GLU A 171 5.50 5.21 -12.69
N VAL A 172 4.97 6.43 -12.82
CA VAL A 172 3.55 6.71 -13.05
C VAL A 172 3.06 5.98 -14.31
N TYR A 173 3.86 6.00 -15.38
CA TYR A 173 3.52 5.28 -16.60
C TYR A 173 3.50 3.76 -16.39
N ARG A 174 4.51 3.18 -15.72
CA ARG A 174 4.55 1.74 -15.40
C ARG A 174 3.35 1.30 -14.54
N VAL A 175 3.03 2.06 -13.51
CA VAL A 175 1.87 1.81 -12.64
C VAL A 175 0.57 1.85 -13.43
N ALA A 176 0.40 2.84 -14.32
CA ALA A 176 -0.78 2.92 -15.20
C ALA A 176 -0.89 1.71 -16.14
N GLN A 177 0.23 1.19 -16.67
CA GLN A 177 0.24 -0.03 -17.48
C GLN A 177 -0.18 -1.27 -16.68
N HIS A 178 0.29 -1.42 -15.44
CA HIS A 178 -0.16 -2.50 -14.55
C HIS A 178 -1.66 -2.39 -14.24
N ALA A 179 -2.15 -1.18 -13.96
CA ALA A 179 -3.57 -0.94 -13.74
C ALA A 179 -4.42 -1.27 -14.98
N ALA A 180 -3.99 -0.85 -16.17
CA ALA A 180 -4.67 -1.17 -17.42
C ALA A 180 -4.68 -2.68 -17.70
N ALA A 181 -3.57 -3.37 -17.46
CA ALA A 181 -3.50 -4.83 -17.61
C ALA A 181 -4.44 -5.55 -16.64
N ALA A 182 -4.48 -5.14 -15.37
CA ALA A 182 -5.41 -5.66 -14.38
C ALA A 182 -6.87 -5.43 -14.79
N LEU A 183 -7.25 -4.21 -15.16
CA LEU A 183 -8.64 -3.90 -15.57
C LEU A 183 -9.06 -4.65 -16.84
N LYS A 184 -8.13 -4.85 -17.78
CA LYS A 184 -8.39 -5.70 -18.95
C LYS A 184 -8.68 -7.14 -18.54
N ALA A 185 -7.89 -7.70 -17.63
CA ALA A 185 -8.12 -9.04 -17.10
C ALA A 185 -9.43 -9.14 -16.30
N ALA A 186 -9.80 -8.11 -15.54
CA ALA A 186 -11.08 -8.06 -14.83
C ALA A 186 -12.28 -8.12 -15.80
N ARG A 187 -12.25 -7.36 -16.89
CA ARG A 187 -13.29 -7.42 -17.93
C ARG A 187 -13.39 -8.80 -18.59
N GLU A 188 -12.26 -9.49 -18.73
CA GLU A 188 -12.24 -10.86 -19.23
C GLU A 188 -12.90 -11.83 -18.25
N VAL A 189 -12.69 -11.66 -16.94
CA VAL A 189 -13.43 -12.39 -15.92
C VAL A 189 -14.93 -12.16 -16.07
N ASP A 190 -15.37 -10.90 -16.19
CA ASP A 190 -16.78 -10.56 -16.36
C ASP A 190 -17.39 -11.20 -17.62
N ARG A 191 -16.65 -11.19 -18.74
CA ARG A 191 -17.06 -11.83 -20.00
C ARG A 191 -17.28 -13.32 -19.81
N VAL A 192 -16.25 -14.04 -19.34
CA VAL A 192 -16.31 -15.50 -19.14
C VAL A 192 -17.41 -15.88 -18.16
N VAL A 193 -17.55 -15.12 -17.08
CA VAL A 193 -18.61 -15.34 -16.09
C VAL A 193 -20.01 -15.09 -16.67
N GLY A 194 -20.16 -14.14 -17.60
CA GLY A 194 -21.43 -13.86 -18.29
C GLY A 194 -21.82 -14.92 -19.32
N GLU A 195 -20.86 -15.67 -19.86
CA GLU A 195 -21.10 -16.73 -20.86
C GLU A 195 -21.69 -18.02 -20.26
N HIS A 196 -21.60 -18.19 -18.94
CA HIS A 196 -22.04 -19.39 -18.25
C HIS A 196 -23.27 -19.13 -17.37
N THR A 197 -24.32 -19.94 -17.56
CA THR A 197 -25.60 -19.82 -16.84
C THR A 197 -26.02 -21.12 -16.13
N SER A 198 -25.15 -22.13 -16.10
CA SER A 198 -25.46 -23.41 -15.47
C SER A 198 -25.71 -23.27 -13.97
N LEU A 199 -26.83 -23.85 -13.48
CA LEU A 199 -27.16 -23.87 -12.06
C LEU A 199 -26.06 -24.52 -11.21
N THR A 200 -25.33 -25.50 -11.76
CA THR A 200 -24.23 -26.19 -11.06
C THR A 200 -23.00 -25.29 -10.84
N LEU A 201 -22.87 -24.20 -11.59
CA LEU A 201 -21.74 -23.28 -11.51
C LEU A 201 -22.06 -22.00 -10.73
N LEU A 202 -23.32 -21.78 -10.34
CA LEU A 202 -23.75 -20.50 -9.74
C LEU A 202 -22.89 -20.09 -8.55
N GLY A 203 -22.53 -21.03 -7.67
CA GLY A 203 -21.63 -20.77 -6.54
C GLY A 203 -20.25 -20.29 -7.00
N THR A 204 -19.59 -21.05 -7.89
CA THR A 204 -18.28 -20.70 -8.45
C THR A 204 -18.31 -19.34 -9.17
N LEU A 205 -19.35 -19.07 -9.97
CA LEU A 205 -19.48 -17.81 -10.70
C LEU A 205 -19.65 -16.62 -9.73
N GLN A 206 -20.43 -16.79 -8.67
CA GLN A 206 -20.62 -15.74 -7.66
C GLN A 206 -19.32 -15.47 -6.90
N GLU A 207 -18.63 -16.51 -6.42
CA GLU A 207 -17.34 -16.40 -5.75
C GLU A 207 -16.31 -15.68 -6.63
N VAL A 208 -16.26 -16.00 -7.92
CA VAL A 208 -15.33 -15.39 -8.87
C VAL A 208 -15.64 -13.91 -9.08
N ARG A 209 -16.92 -13.52 -9.21
CA ARG A 209 -17.32 -12.10 -9.31
C ARG A 209 -16.89 -11.32 -8.07
N GLU A 210 -17.21 -11.86 -6.89
CA GLU A 210 -16.88 -11.22 -5.61
C GLU A 210 -15.38 -11.08 -5.43
N HIS A 211 -14.62 -12.11 -5.79
CA HIS A 211 -13.16 -12.07 -5.67
C HIS A 211 -12.52 -11.12 -6.69
N ALA A 212 -13.00 -11.09 -7.94
CA ALA A 212 -12.54 -10.11 -8.93
C ALA A 212 -12.78 -8.67 -8.44
N ALA A 213 -13.98 -8.39 -7.92
CA ALA A 213 -14.31 -7.08 -7.35
C ALA A 213 -13.42 -6.71 -6.14
N ALA A 214 -13.06 -7.69 -5.31
CA ALA A 214 -12.14 -7.49 -4.18
C ALA A 214 -10.68 -7.23 -4.60
N LEU A 215 -10.27 -7.64 -5.81
CA LEU A 215 -8.93 -7.36 -6.35
C LEU A 215 -8.84 -5.99 -7.03
N VAL A 216 -9.95 -5.46 -7.57
CA VAL A 216 -10.01 -4.16 -8.24
C VAL A 216 -11.10 -3.23 -7.68
N PRO A 217 -11.15 -2.96 -6.36
CA PRO A 217 -12.04 -1.93 -5.81
C PRO A 217 -11.62 -0.52 -6.27
N GLU A 218 -12.44 0.49 -6.00
CA GLU A 218 -11.98 1.89 -6.11
C GLU A 218 -10.76 2.10 -5.19
N GLY A 219 -9.67 2.67 -5.73
CA GLY A 219 -8.41 2.85 -4.98
C GLY A 219 -7.47 1.64 -4.98
N PHE A 220 -7.74 0.61 -5.80
CA PHE A 220 -6.95 -0.64 -5.76
C PHE A 220 -5.46 -0.47 -6.05
N ILE A 221 -5.06 0.58 -6.78
CA ILE A 221 -3.68 0.78 -7.20
C ILE A 221 -2.80 1.09 -5.99
N THR A 222 -3.20 2.04 -5.14
CA THR A 222 -2.48 2.34 -3.89
C THR A 222 -2.77 1.30 -2.79
N ALA A 223 -3.95 0.66 -2.79
CA ALA A 223 -4.26 -0.38 -1.80
C ALA A 223 -3.47 -1.68 -2.02
N THR A 224 -2.95 -1.90 -3.24
CA THR A 224 -2.12 -3.06 -3.56
C THR A 224 -0.65 -2.77 -3.20
N PRO A 225 0.04 -3.65 -2.45
CA PRO A 225 1.47 -3.50 -2.22
C PRO A 225 2.25 -3.46 -3.53
N PRO A 226 3.28 -2.60 -3.65
CA PRO A 226 4.09 -2.43 -4.86
C PRO A 226 4.48 -3.72 -5.59
N GLU A 227 4.95 -4.72 -4.85
CA GLU A 227 5.42 -6.00 -5.34
C GLU A 227 4.29 -6.88 -5.93
N HIS A 228 3.03 -6.62 -5.57
CA HIS A 228 1.88 -7.37 -6.02
C HIS A 228 1.11 -6.69 -7.16
N LEU A 229 1.33 -5.40 -7.41
CA LEU A 229 0.59 -4.62 -8.41
C LEU A 229 0.72 -5.23 -9.81
N ALA A 230 1.94 -5.59 -10.22
CA ALA A 230 2.18 -6.25 -11.50
C ALA A 230 1.56 -7.65 -11.61
N HIS A 231 1.20 -8.28 -10.48
CA HIS A 231 0.62 -9.61 -10.43
C HIS A 231 -0.91 -9.61 -10.45
N LEU A 232 -1.57 -8.46 -10.32
CA LEU A 232 -3.04 -8.37 -10.37
C LEU A 232 -3.61 -8.94 -11.67
N GLU A 233 -3.00 -8.65 -12.82
CA GLU A 233 -3.40 -9.25 -14.11
C GLU A 233 -3.41 -10.78 -14.02
N ARG A 234 -2.35 -11.36 -13.46
CA ARG A 234 -2.21 -12.82 -13.33
C ARG A 234 -3.27 -13.41 -12.39
N TYR A 235 -3.54 -12.76 -11.26
CA TYR A 235 -4.56 -13.21 -10.32
C TYR A 235 -5.96 -13.19 -10.96
N LEU A 236 -6.28 -12.13 -11.69
CA LEU A 236 -7.56 -12.02 -12.42
C LEU A 236 -7.67 -13.03 -13.56
N ARG A 237 -6.60 -13.24 -14.34
CA ARG A 237 -6.57 -14.29 -15.38
C ARG A 237 -6.76 -15.70 -14.80
N ALA A 238 -6.25 -15.96 -13.60
CA ALA A 238 -6.48 -17.23 -12.93
C ALA A 238 -7.96 -17.46 -12.61
N LEU A 239 -8.73 -16.40 -12.34
CA LEU A 239 -10.18 -16.48 -12.13
C LEU A 239 -10.92 -16.84 -13.41
N ALA A 240 -10.58 -16.23 -14.55
CA ALA A 240 -11.18 -16.59 -15.83
C ALA A 240 -10.91 -18.07 -16.17
N ILE A 241 -9.67 -18.53 -16.01
CA ILE A 241 -9.28 -19.94 -16.20
C ILE A 241 -10.04 -20.87 -15.26
N ARG A 242 -10.24 -20.47 -14.00
CA ARG A 242 -11.02 -21.25 -13.02
C ARG A 242 -12.42 -21.52 -13.55
N VAL A 243 -13.10 -20.48 -14.05
CA VAL A 243 -14.47 -20.60 -14.57
C VAL A 243 -14.51 -21.51 -15.80
N GLU A 244 -13.63 -21.31 -16.78
CA GLU A 244 -13.60 -22.15 -17.99
C GLU A 244 -13.36 -23.62 -17.66
N LYS A 245 -12.42 -23.91 -16.74
CA LYS A 245 -12.15 -25.27 -16.28
C LYS A 245 -13.35 -25.88 -15.58
N ALA A 246 -13.95 -25.17 -14.64
CA ALA A 246 -15.13 -25.64 -13.90
C ALA A 246 -16.32 -25.90 -14.85
N ALA A 247 -16.48 -25.07 -15.88
CA ALA A 247 -17.56 -25.19 -16.86
C ALA A 247 -17.41 -26.36 -17.84
N SER A 248 -16.22 -26.95 -17.96
CA SER A 248 -15.95 -28.01 -18.94
C SER A 248 -16.74 -29.30 -18.72
N SER A 249 -17.11 -29.62 -17.48
CA SER A 249 -17.96 -30.77 -17.14
C SER A 249 -18.42 -30.76 -15.67
N SER A 250 -19.44 -31.54 -15.32
CA SER A 250 -19.91 -31.67 -13.93
C SER A 250 -18.86 -32.24 -12.97
N SER A 251 -17.98 -33.12 -13.45
CA SER A 251 -16.87 -33.62 -12.64
C SER A 251 -15.82 -32.52 -12.41
N ALA A 252 -15.56 -31.67 -13.41
CA ALA A 252 -14.68 -30.51 -13.25
C ALA A 252 -15.24 -29.49 -12.26
N ALA A 253 -16.55 -29.22 -12.28
CA ALA A 253 -17.21 -28.38 -11.27
C ALA A 253 -17.06 -28.96 -9.84
N SER A 254 -17.15 -30.29 -9.69
CA SER A 254 -16.95 -30.95 -8.39
C SER A 254 -15.49 -30.86 -7.92
N GLN A 255 -14.52 -30.95 -8.85
CA GLN A 255 -13.11 -30.74 -8.55
C GLN A 255 -12.81 -29.30 -8.16
N ASP A 256 -13.40 -28.32 -8.85
CA ASP A 256 -13.30 -26.90 -8.49
C ASP A 256 -13.74 -26.65 -7.04
N ALA A 257 -14.90 -27.19 -6.64
CA ALA A 257 -15.41 -27.05 -5.27
C ALA A 257 -14.43 -27.61 -4.21
N ALA A 258 -13.77 -28.74 -4.49
CA ALA A 258 -12.77 -29.30 -3.60
C ALA A 258 -11.50 -28.43 -3.49
N LEU A 259 -11.07 -27.79 -4.57
CA LEU A 259 -9.96 -26.84 -4.58
C LEU A 259 -10.34 -25.53 -3.87
N ALA A 260 -11.56 -25.03 -4.09
CA ALA A 260 -12.11 -23.86 -3.42
C ALA A 260 -12.13 -24.03 -1.90
N PHE A 261 -12.49 -25.23 -1.41
CA PHE A 261 -12.43 -25.53 0.01
C PHE A 261 -11.02 -25.36 0.61
N GLN A 262 -9.96 -25.73 -0.12
CA GLN A 262 -8.58 -25.51 0.36
C GLN A 262 -8.23 -24.02 0.46
N VAL A 263 -8.76 -23.20 -0.44
CA VAL A 263 -8.61 -21.74 -0.39
C VAL A 263 -9.34 -21.17 0.81
N THR A 264 -10.57 -21.61 1.08
CA THR A 264 -11.33 -21.22 2.28
C THR A 264 -10.56 -21.55 3.56
N GLN A 265 -9.97 -22.74 3.65
CA GLN A 265 -9.12 -23.10 4.80
C GLN A 265 -7.92 -22.16 4.96
N ALA A 266 -7.27 -21.77 3.86
CA ALA A 266 -6.17 -20.79 3.91
C ALA A 266 -6.64 -19.41 4.36
N GLN A 267 -7.81 -18.96 3.89
CA GLN A 267 -8.40 -17.69 4.29
C GLN A 267 -8.75 -17.69 5.78
N GLU A 268 -9.37 -18.75 6.29
CA GLU A 268 -9.69 -18.90 7.72
C GLU A 268 -8.45 -18.81 8.62
N VAL A 269 -7.32 -19.35 8.16
CA VAL A 269 -6.04 -19.27 8.88
C VAL A 269 -5.57 -17.81 8.97
N VAL A 270 -5.64 -17.05 7.87
CA VAL A 270 -5.29 -15.63 7.84
C VAL A 270 -6.23 -14.82 8.71
N ASP A 271 -7.54 -15.09 8.64
CA ASP A 271 -8.56 -14.37 9.41
C ASP A 271 -8.41 -14.62 10.91
N LYS A 272 -8.11 -15.86 11.33
CA LYS A 272 -7.79 -16.18 12.74
C LYS A 272 -6.55 -15.44 13.22
N ALA A 273 -5.50 -15.35 12.40
CA ALA A 273 -4.30 -14.61 12.75
C ALA A 273 -4.57 -13.10 12.85
N ARG A 274 -5.40 -12.54 11.96
CA ARG A 274 -5.83 -11.14 12.02
C ARG A 274 -6.63 -10.84 13.29
N ALA A 275 -7.58 -11.72 13.64
CA ALA A 275 -8.36 -11.59 14.87
C ALA A 275 -7.47 -11.64 16.12
N LYS A 276 -6.45 -12.50 16.12
CA LYS A 276 -5.44 -12.55 17.18
C LYS A 276 -4.62 -11.27 17.26
N ALA A 277 -4.09 -10.78 16.14
CA ALA A 277 -3.33 -9.52 16.09
C ALA A 277 -4.12 -8.33 16.67
N ALA A 278 -5.43 -8.27 16.41
CA ALA A 278 -6.29 -7.22 16.94
C ALA A 278 -6.40 -7.22 18.49
N SER A 279 -6.04 -8.32 19.15
CA SER A 279 -5.99 -8.41 20.62
C SER A 279 -4.61 -8.12 21.21
N LEU A 280 -3.58 -7.96 20.37
CA LEU A 280 -2.20 -7.66 20.75
C LEU A 280 -1.95 -6.15 20.65
N PRO A 281 -0.90 -5.62 21.31
CA PRO A 281 -0.41 -4.28 21.02
C PRO A 281 -0.12 -4.11 19.52
N ALA A 282 -0.38 -2.91 19.00
CA ALA A 282 -0.13 -2.61 17.60
C ALA A 282 1.36 -2.83 17.26
N ASP A 283 1.62 -3.67 16.26
CA ASP A 283 2.96 -4.00 15.79
C ASP A 283 2.97 -4.03 14.25
N PRO A 284 3.73 -3.14 13.59
CA PRO A 284 3.89 -3.10 12.15
C PRO A 284 4.38 -4.43 11.57
N GLN A 285 5.11 -5.24 12.34
CA GLN A 285 5.53 -6.58 11.89
C GLN A 285 4.35 -7.53 11.77
N HIS A 286 3.40 -7.48 12.72
CA HIS A 286 2.17 -8.26 12.62
C HIS A 286 1.34 -7.86 11.39
N GLU A 287 1.24 -6.56 11.12
CA GLU A 287 0.54 -6.06 9.93
C GLU A 287 1.21 -6.54 8.63
N ALA A 288 2.54 -6.44 8.54
CA ALA A 288 3.30 -6.92 7.39
C ALA A 288 3.14 -8.43 7.16
N LEU A 289 3.20 -9.24 8.22
CA LEU A 289 2.98 -10.69 8.14
C LEU A 289 1.57 -11.05 7.66
N LEU A 290 0.55 -10.31 8.12
CA LEU A 290 -0.84 -10.53 7.71
C LEU A 290 -1.08 -10.11 6.26
N GLU A 291 -0.46 -9.02 5.81
CA GLU A 291 -0.50 -8.60 4.41
C GLU A 291 0.18 -9.64 3.52
N GLU A 292 1.38 -10.10 3.89
CA GLU A 292 2.09 -11.14 3.16
C GLU A 292 1.24 -12.41 3.06
N ALA A 293 0.63 -12.85 4.17
CA ALA A 293 -0.23 -14.03 4.20
C ALA A 293 -1.46 -13.88 3.28
N ARG A 294 -2.12 -12.72 3.28
CA ARG A 294 -3.23 -12.40 2.37
C ARG A 294 -2.83 -12.56 0.89
N TRP A 295 -1.63 -12.12 0.51
CA TRP A 295 -1.16 -12.28 -0.87
C TRP A 295 -0.66 -13.69 -1.17
N MET A 296 -0.20 -14.45 -0.17
CA MET A 296 0.03 -15.88 -0.34
C MET A 296 -1.26 -16.64 -0.68
N VAL A 297 -2.43 -16.21 -0.17
CA VAL A 297 -3.71 -16.84 -0.58
C VAL A 297 -3.96 -16.64 -2.08
N GLU A 298 -3.58 -15.50 -2.67
CA GLU A 298 -3.70 -15.31 -4.12
C GLU A 298 -2.76 -16.20 -4.93
N GLU A 299 -1.51 -16.34 -4.47
CA GLU A 299 -0.59 -17.32 -5.06
C GLU A 299 -1.15 -18.74 -4.95
N LEU A 300 -1.79 -19.09 -3.83
CA LEU A 300 -2.42 -20.40 -3.65
C LEU A 300 -3.54 -20.60 -4.67
N ARG A 301 -4.40 -19.61 -4.90
CA ARG A 301 -5.45 -19.67 -5.93
C ARG A 301 -4.87 -19.90 -7.32
N VAL A 302 -3.82 -19.17 -7.71
CA VAL A 302 -3.13 -19.40 -8.98
C VAL A 302 -2.61 -20.85 -9.06
N SER A 303 -1.98 -21.35 -8.00
CA SER A 303 -1.42 -22.71 -7.97
C SER A 303 -2.48 -23.82 -8.08
N LEU A 304 -3.69 -23.59 -7.57
CA LEU A 304 -4.77 -24.57 -7.57
C LEU A 304 -5.59 -24.53 -8.87
N PHE A 305 -5.90 -23.33 -9.38
CA PHE A 305 -6.81 -23.17 -10.50
C PHE A 305 -6.12 -22.96 -11.85
N ALA A 306 -4.92 -22.36 -11.86
CA ALA A 306 -4.27 -21.87 -13.08
C ALA A 306 -2.75 -22.15 -13.07
N GLN A 307 -2.36 -23.42 -12.91
CA GLN A 307 -0.94 -23.84 -12.83
C GLN A 307 -0.06 -23.30 -13.97
N THR A 308 -0.63 -23.19 -15.17
CA THR A 308 0.07 -22.72 -16.39
C THR A 308 0.56 -21.28 -16.29
N LEU A 309 -0.01 -20.46 -15.40
CA LEU A 309 0.43 -19.08 -15.17
C LEU A 309 1.66 -18.97 -14.25
N GLY A 310 1.97 -20.05 -13.50
CA GLY A 310 3.04 -20.07 -12.50
C GLY A 310 2.78 -19.15 -11.29
N THR A 311 3.48 -19.42 -10.19
CA THR A 311 3.44 -18.59 -8.97
C THR A 311 4.72 -17.76 -8.82
N SER A 312 4.66 -16.60 -8.18
CA SER A 312 5.84 -15.74 -7.95
C SER A 312 6.77 -16.33 -6.89
N ARG A 313 6.21 -17.17 -6.02
CA ARG A 313 6.89 -17.87 -4.93
C ARG A 313 6.27 -19.23 -4.67
N LYS A 314 6.98 -20.07 -3.92
CA LYS A 314 6.44 -21.37 -3.49
C LYS A 314 5.36 -21.14 -2.43
N VAL A 315 4.17 -21.71 -2.65
CA VAL A 315 2.99 -21.51 -1.78
C VAL A 315 2.33 -22.85 -1.43
N SER A 316 1.73 -22.93 -0.25
CA SER A 316 0.85 -24.02 0.19
C SER A 316 0.11 -23.58 1.45
N LEU A 317 -1.00 -24.24 1.80
CA LEU A 317 -1.71 -24.02 3.06
C LEU A 317 -0.75 -24.09 4.26
N GLN A 318 0.12 -25.11 4.32
CA GLN A 318 1.10 -25.27 5.39
C GLN A 318 2.06 -24.08 5.52
N ARG A 319 2.50 -23.47 4.41
CA ARG A 319 3.36 -22.28 4.45
C ARG A 319 2.60 -21.06 4.98
N ILE A 320 1.36 -20.88 4.54
CA ILE A 320 0.49 -19.80 5.04
C ILE A 320 0.26 -19.96 6.55
N THR A 321 -0.08 -21.16 7.01
CA THR A 321 -0.24 -21.45 8.44
C THR A 321 1.02 -21.15 9.24
N ARG A 322 2.20 -21.51 8.72
CA ARG A 322 3.47 -21.22 9.38
C ARG A 322 3.77 -19.71 9.45
N LEU A 323 3.43 -18.97 8.40
CA LEU A 323 3.59 -17.51 8.39
C LEU A 323 2.66 -16.87 9.43
N CYS A 324 1.37 -17.21 9.39
CA CYS A 324 0.37 -16.73 10.33
C CYS A 324 0.68 -17.08 11.80
N ALA A 325 1.35 -18.20 12.08
CA ALA A 325 1.74 -18.59 13.43
C ALA A 325 2.79 -17.66 14.06
N GLN A 326 3.48 -16.84 13.28
CA GLN A 326 4.44 -15.83 13.77
C GLN A 326 3.75 -14.58 14.32
N VAL A 327 2.43 -14.43 14.09
CA VAL A 327 1.62 -13.41 14.75
C VAL A 327 1.33 -13.92 16.16
N SER A 328 2.18 -13.55 17.12
CA SER A 328 2.18 -14.14 18.47
C SER A 328 2.08 -13.14 19.60
#